data_AF-A0A1J3CAT0-F1
#
_entry.id   AF-A0A1J3CAT0-F1
#
_cell.length_a   1.000
_cell.length_b   1.000
_cell.length_c   1.000
_cell.angle_alpha   90.00
_cell.angle_beta   90.00
_cell.angle_gamma   90.00
#
_symmetry.space_group_name_H-M   'P 1'
#
loop_
_entity.id
_entity.type
_entity.pdbx_description
1 polymer ?
#
loop_
_entity_poly.entity_id
_entity_poly.type
_entity_poly.pdbx_seq_one_letter_code
_entity_poly.pdbx_strand_id
1 'polypeptide(L)'
;LDSELFQSARLSASSLRYYGLGLENGGYTVTLQFAEIQILGSISNTWKGLGRRRFDIYVQGRLVEKDFDVRRTAGDSTVRAVEREYKTNVSENYLEIHLFWAGKGTCCIPIQGAYGPLISAVSAKPDFTPTVGNKPPSKGKNMTGTIVGVVVGLALLSIFAGVVIFIIRKRRKRYTDDEEILNMDVKPYTFTYSELKSATQDFDPSNKLGEGGFGPVYKGKLNDGREVAVKLLSVGSRQGKGQFVAEIVAISAVQHRNLVKLYGCCYEGDHRL
;
A
#
# COMPACT_ATOMS: atom_id res chain seq x y z
N LEU A 1 -5.81 13.44 -40.45
CA LEU A 1 -6.80 12.52 -39.85
C LEU A 1 -6.41 12.42 -38.39
N ASP A 2 -6.79 13.42 -37.59
CA ASP A 2 -5.99 13.70 -36.38
C ASP A 2 -6.64 13.15 -35.10
N SER A 3 -7.81 12.52 -35.22
CA SER A 3 -8.47 11.79 -34.14
C SER A 3 -8.38 10.28 -34.37
N GLU A 4 -8.06 9.54 -33.31
CA GLU A 4 -8.15 8.07 -33.24
C GLU A 4 -9.51 7.54 -33.74
N LEU A 5 -10.56 8.36 -33.56
CA LEU A 5 -11.93 8.07 -33.99
C LEU A 5 -12.07 7.78 -35.49
N PHE A 6 -11.21 8.36 -36.33
CA PHE A 6 -11.29 8.21 -37.80
C PHE A 6 -10.31 7.19 -38.37
N GLN A 7 -9.49 6.56 -37.52
CA GLN A 7 -8.55 5.52 -37.94
C GLN A 7 -9.23 4.15 -38.09
N SER A 8 -10.42 3.98 -37.49
CA SER A 8 -11.22 2.76 -37.58
C SER A 8 -12.64 3.08 -38.03
N ALA A 9 -13.31 2.07 -38.57
CA ALA A 9 -14.72 2.16 -38.95
C ALA A 9 -15.37 0.79 -38.94
N ARG A 10 -16.67 0.74 -38.62
CA ARG A 10 -17.51 -0.44 -38.85
C ARG A 10 -17.97 -0.47 -40.29
N LEU A 11 -17.96 -1.65 -40.88
CA LEU A 11 -18.22 -1.89 -42.30
C LEU A 11 -19.14 -3.10 -42.46
N SER A 12 -20.06 -3.03 -43.41
CA SER A 12 -20.88 -4.16 -43.82
C SER A 12 -21.09 -4.14 -45.33
N ALA A 13 -21.30 -5.31 -45.93
CA ALA A 13 -21.58 -5.42 -47.36
C ALA A 13 -22.99 -4.92 -47.71
N SER A 14 -23.95 -5.10 -46.81
CA SER A 14 -25.37 -4.85 -47.07
C SER A 14 -25.95 -3.76 -46.17
N SER A 15 -25.72 -3.86 -44.86
CA SER A 15 -26.47 -3.05 -43.90
C SER A 15 -25.77 -2.94 -42.55
N LEU A 16 -25.87 -1.76 -41.93
CA LEU A 16 -25.51 -1.52 -40.53
C LEU A 16 -26.71 -0.90 -39.81
N ARG A 17 -27.09 -1.46 -38.65
CA ARG A 17 -28.14 -0.90 -37.79
C ARG A 17 -27.60 -0.62 -36.40
N TYR A 18 -27.98 0.53 -35.85
CA TYR A 18 -27.64 0.95 -34.51
C TYR A 18 -28.92 1.32 -33.76
N TYR A 19 -28.98 0.90 -32.50
CA TYR A 19 -30.07 1.22 -31.60
C TYR A 19 -29.50 1.91 -30.36
N GLY A 20 -29.95 3.13 -30.08
CA GLY A 20 -29.78 3.77 -28.77
C GLY A 20 -30.99 3.42 -27.92
N LEU A 21 -30.82 2.54 -26.93
CA LEU A 21 -31.91 2.04 -26.08
C LEU A 21 -31.98 2.83 -24.77
N GLY A 22 -33.19 2.93 -24.20
CA GLY A 22 -33.40 3.60 -22.91
C GLY A 22 -33.21 5.12 -22.96
N LEU A 23 -33.41 5.72 -24.13
CA LEU A 23 -33.40 7.16 -24.31
C LEU A 23 -34.72 7.76 -23.80
N GLU A 24 -34.66 8.97 -23.24
CA GLU A 24 -35.88 9.70 -22.88
C GLU A 24 -36.56 10.20 -24.15
N ASN A 25 -37.89 10.14 -24.21
CA ASN A 25 -38.63 10.60 -25.37
C ASN A 25 -38.46 12.11 -25.57
N GLY A 26 -38.16 12.53 -26.81
CA GLY A 26 -37.94 13.93 -27.13
C GLY A 26 -37.08 14.14 -28.37
N GLY A 27 -36.76 15.40 -28.65
CA GLY A 27 -35.93 15.80 -29.79
C GLY A 27 -34.46 15.46 -29.57
N TYR A 28 -33.85 14.85 -30.58
CA TYR A 28 -32.43 14.53 -30.61
C TYR A 28 -31.78 15.05 -31.88
N THR A 29 -30.57 15.56 -31.71
CA THR A 29 -29.62 15.83 -32.79
C THR A 29 -28.69 14.63 -32.93
N VAL A 30 -28.79 13.92 -34.05
CA VAL A 30 -27.98 12.75 -34.38
C VAL A 30 -26.83 13.16 -35.30
N THR A 31 -25.60 12.94 -34.85
CA THR A 31 -24.38 13.21 -35.60
C THR A 31 -23.76 11.90 -36.05
N LEU A 32 -23.67 11.71 -37.37
CA LEU A 32 -23.00 10.57 -37.99
C LEU A 32 -21.67 11.04 -38.58
N GLN A 33 -20.59 10.35 -38.23
CA GLN A 33 -19.25 10.70 -38.68
C GLN A 33 -18.62 9.56 -39.47
N PHE A 34 -18.06 9.92 -40.62
CA PHE A 34 -17.60 9.00 -41.64
C PHE A 34 -16.17 9.33 -42.05
N ALA A 35 -15.31 8.32 -42.18
CA ALA A 35 -14.01 8.46 -42.84
C ALA A 35 -13.80 7.25 -43.78
N GLU A 36 -13.56 7.50 -45.08
CA GLU A 36 -13.28 6.41 -46.01
C GLU A 36 -11.86 5.89 -45.79
N ILE A 37 -11.73 4.70 -45.21
CA ILE A 37 -10.44 4.07 -44.90
C ILE A 37 -10.13 2.85 -45.78
N GLN A 38 -11.08 2.39 -46.61
CA GLN A 38 -10.91 1.18 -47.44
C GLN A 38 -10.64 1.53 -48.91
N ILE A 39 -11.40 2.47 -49.47
CA ILE A 39 -11.34 2.86 -50.89
C ILE A 39 -10.51 4.14 -51.04
N LEU A 40 -9.20 4.04 -50.84
CA LEU A 40 -8.26 5.19 -50.81
C LEU A 40 -7.79 5.62 -52.21
N GLY A 41 -8.74 5.96 -53.09
CA GLY A 41 -8.49 6.07 -54.53
C GLY A 41 -7.52 7.12 -55.03
N SER A 42 -7.24 8.17 -54.25
CA SER A 42 -6.24 9.19 -54.64
C SER A 42 -4.81 8.80 -54.25
N ILE A 43 -4.62 7.77 -53.43
CA ILE A 43 -3.32 7.43 -52.84
C ILE A 43 -2.70 6.21 -53.53
N SER A 44 -3.52 5.25 -53.97
CA SER A 44 -3.00 3.92 -54.30
C SER A 44 -2.67 3.66 -55.77
N ASN A 45 -3.00 4.55 -56.73
CA ASN A 45 -2.86 4.35 -58.19
C ASN A 45 -3.26 2.94 -58.69
N THR A 46 -4.14 2.25 -57.95
CA THR A 46 -4.50 0.84 -58.15
C THR A 46 -6.00 0.75 -58.42
N TRP A 47 -6.44 -0.26 -59.17
CA TRP A 47 -7.85 -0.53 -59.43
C TRP A 47 -8.73 -0.60 -58.15
N LYS A 48 -8.14 -1.01 -57.02
CA LYS A 48 -8.74 -0.99 -55.67
C LYS A 48 -9.26 0.39 -55.25
N GLY A 49 -8.62 1.45 -55.73
CA GLY A 49 -8.98 2.83 -55.48
C GLY A 49 -10.16 3.37 -56.31
N LEU A 50 -10.54 2.67 -57.38
CA LEU A 50 -11.61 3.07 -58.29
C LEU A 50 -13.02 2.76 -57.74
N GLY A 51 -13.09 2.10 -56.58
CA GLY A 51 -14.35 1.78 -55.93
C GLY A 51 -15.18 3.03 -55.65
N ARG A 52 -16.51 2.88 -55.69
CA ARG A 52 -17.48 3.90 -55.30
C ARG A 52 -18.41 3.31 -54.26
N ARG A 53 -18.33 3.82 -53.03
CA ARG A 53 -19.22 3.44 -51.93
C ARG A 53 -20.43 4.36 -51.94
N ARG A 54 -21.63 3.78 -51.99
CA ARG A 54 -22.88 4.52 -51.86
C ARG A 54 -23.86 3.76 -51.01
N PHE A 55 -24.49 4.44 -50.06
CA PHE A 55 -25.50 3.84 -49.22
C PHE A 55 -26.52 4.89 -48.80
N ASP A 56 -27.71 4.41 -48.46
CA ASP A 56 -28.78 5.23 -47.93
C ASP A 56 -28.64 5.33 -46.41
N ILE A 57 -29.00 6.49 -45.86
CA ILE A 57 -29.02 6.77 -44.43
C ILE A 57 -30.47 6.94 -43.99
N TYR A 58 -30.88 6.12 -43.04
CA TYR A 58 -32.18 6.20 -42.38
C TYR A 58 -31.99 6.54 -40.90
N VAL A 59 -32.82 7.44 -40.39
CA VAL A 59 -32.88 7.80 -38.97
C VAL A 59 -34.33 7.72 -38.53
N GLN A 60 -34.62 6.93 -37.49
CA GLN A 60 -35.98 6.58 -37.06
C GLN A 60 -36.86 6.11 -38.22
N GLY A 61 -36.36 5.19 -39.04
CA GLY A 61 -37.07 4.63 -40.21
C GLY A 61 -37.25 5.59 -41.39
N ARG A 62 -36.93 6.88 -41.27
CA ARG A 62 -37.04 7.87 -42.35
C ARG A 62 -35.74 7.94 -43.15
N LEU A 63 -35.84 7.83 -44.48
CA LEU A 63 -34.72 8.09 -45.39
C LEU A 63 -34.33 9.58 -45.28
N VAL A 64 -33.14 9.86 -44.76
CA VAL A 64 -32.63 11.23 -44.58
C VAL A 64 -31.62 11.63 -45.64
N GLU A 65 -30.86 10.69 -46.20
CA GLU A 65 -29.92 10.94 -47.30
C GLU A 65 -29.83 9.68 -48.17
N LYS A 66 -30.01 9.86 -49.48
CA LYS A 66 -29.98 8.77 -50.48
C LYS A 66 -28.65 8.78 -51.21
N ASP A 67 -28.13 7.59 -51.54
CA ASP A 67 -26.91 7.42 -52.34
C ASP A 67 -25.69 8.17 -51.77
N PHE A 68 -25.58 8.27 -50.44
CA PHE A 68 -24.53 9.01 -49.74
C PHE A 68 -23.15 8.45 -50.08
N ASP A 69 -22.25 9.34 -50.48
CA ASP A 69 -20.90 9.04 -50.92
C ASP A 69 -19.90 9.89 -50.10
N VAL A 70 -19.19 9.21 -49.20
CA VAL A 70 -18.27 9.83 -48.24
C VAL A 70 -17.15 10.57 -48.97
N ARG A 71 -16.56 9.96 -50.02
CA ARG A 71 -15.42 10.53 -50.74
C ARG A 71 -15.80 11.75 -51.55
N ARG A 72 -16.93 11.67 -52.24
CA ARG A 72 -17.49 12.82 -52.97
C ARG A 72 -17.71 13.99 -52.03
N THR A 73 -18.24 13.72 -50.85
CA THR A 73 -18.49 14.76 -49.85
C THR A 73 -17.19 15.33 -49.26
N ALA A 74 -16.15 14.50 -49.11
CA ALA A 74 -14.84 14.90 -48.61
C ALA A 74 -13.96 15.65 -49.63
N GLY A 75 -14.41 15.82 -50.89
CA GLY A 75 -13.66 16.50 -51.96
C GLY A 75 -12.68 15.62 -52.74
N ASP A 76 -12.95 14.31 -52.82
CA ASP A 76 -12.33 13.26 -53.66
C ASP A 76 -10.81 13.02 -53.55
N SER A 77 -10.06 13.93 -52.91
CA SER A 77 -8.59 14.03 -52.97
C SER A 77 -7.89 13.80 -51.63
N THR A 78 -8.62 13.73 -50.52
CA THR A 78 -8.02 13.50 -49.19
C THR A 78 -8.85 12.54 -48.35
N VAL A 79 -8.18 11.74 -47.53
CA VAL A 79 -8.81 11.04 -46.41
C VAL A 79 -9.19 12.14 -45.41
N ARG A 80 -10.45 12.56 -45.41
CA ARG A 80 -11.01 13.53 -44.48
C ARG A 80 -12.27 12.95 -43.87
N ALA A 81 -12.50 13.26 -42.61
CA ALA A 81 -13.74 12.93 -41.94
C ALA A 81 -14.87 13.82 -42.50
N VAL A 82 -16.04 13.23 -42.68
CA VAL A 82 -17.28 13.89 -43.07
C VAL A 82 -18.26 13.74 -41.93
N GLU A 83 -18.87 14.85 -41.54
CA GLU A 83 -19.91 14.89 -40.52
C GLU A 83 -21.27 15.18 -41.14
N ARG A 84 -22.29 14.48 -40.66
CA ARG A 84 -23.69 14.68 -41.03
C ARG A 84 -24.55 14.76 -39.78
N GLU A 85 -25.35 15.81 -39.71
CA GLU A 85 -26.25 16.05 -38.59
C GLU A 85 -27.70 15.93 -39.05
N TYR A 86 -28.50 15.16 -38.31
CA TYR A 86 -29.92 14.97 -38.57
C TYR A 86 -30.72 15.11 -37.28
N LYS A 87 -31.76 15.94 -37.31
CA LYS A 87 -32.71 16.06 -36.21
C LYS A 87 -33.81 15.01 -36.32
N THR A 88 -34.15 14.41 -35.20
CA THR A 88 -35.22 13.40 -35.11
C THR A 88 -35.88 13.43 -33.73
N ASN A 89 -37.05 12.78 -33.63
CA ASN A 89 -37.76 12.63 -32.36
C ASN A 89 -37.73 11.16 -31.91
N VAL A 90 -37.49 10.93 -30.63
CA VAL A 90 -37.58 9.60 -30.00
C VAL A 90 -38.94 9.49 -29.31
N SER A 91 -39.71 8.44 -29.64
CA SER A 91 -41.07 8.21 -29.11
C SER A 91 -41.24 6.91 -28.34
N GLU A 92 -40.37 5.92 -28.56
CA GLU A 92 -40.46 4.58 -27.96
C GLU A 92 -39.24 4.25 -27.11
N ASN A 93 -38.62 5.26 -26.50
CA ASN A 93 -37.39 5.16 -25.72
C ASN A 93 -36.20 4.55 -26.48
N TYR A 94 -36.28 4.48 -27.81
CA TYR A 94 -35.18 4.04 -28.65
C TYR A 94 -34.98 4.94 -29.87
N LEU A 95 -33.72 5.03 -30.28
CA LEU A 95 -33.27 5.68 -31.50
C LEU A 95 -32.72 4.63 -32.46
N GLU A 96 -33.30 4.50 -33.64
CA GLU A 96 -32.75 3.66 -34.71
C GLU A 96 -31.99 4.48 -35.76
N ILE A 97 -30.81 4.01 -36.13
CA ILE A 97 -30.05 4.47 -37.30
C ILE A 97 -29.79 3.27 -38.18
N HIS A 98 -30.15 3.36 -39.46
CA HIS A 98 -29.97 2.28 -40.43
C HIS A 98 -29.23 2.81 -41.65
N LEU A 99 -28.05 2.25 -41.90
CA LEU A 99 -27.27 2.49 -43.11
C LEU A 99 -27.45 1.30 -44.04
N PHE A 100 -27.88 1.54 -45.27
CA PHE A 100 -28.31 0.46 -46.17
C PHE A 100 -27.70 0.60 -47.56
N TRP A 101 -27.07 -0.47 -48.04
CA TRP A 101 -26.59 -0.56 -49.41
C TRP A 101 -27.72 -1.04 -50.33
N ALA A 102 -28.35 -0.10 -51.04
CA ALA A 102 -29.43 -0.37 -51.99
C ALA A 102 -28.94 -0.89 -53.37
N GLY A 103 -27.74 -1.50 -53.43
CA GLY A 103 -27.17 -2.03 -54.68
C GLY A 103 -26.49 -0.98 -55.58
N LYS A 104 -26.13 0.19 -55.03
CA LYS A 104 -25.53 1.31 -55.79
C LYS A 104 -24.03 1.44 -55.51
N GLY A 105 -23.28 1.98 -56.47
CA GLY A 105 -21.82 2.04 -56.40
C GLY A 105 -21.16 0.79 -57.01
N THR A 106 -19.93 0.49 -56.59
CA THR A 106 -19.18 -0.67 -57.09
C THR A 106 -19.27 -1.82 -56.09
N CYS A 107 -19.71 -3.00 -56.52
CA CYS A 107 -19.53 -4.20 -55.71
C CYS A 107 -18.09 -4.70 -55.80
N CYS A 108 -17.63 -5.39 -54.74
CA CYS A 108 -16.41 -6.20 -54.73
C CYS A 108 -15.06 -5.46 -54.91
N ILE A 109 -15.05 -4.13 -54.88
CA ILE A 109 -13.84 -3.30 -54.87
C ILE A 109 -13.74 -2.59 -53.51
N PRO A 110 -12.59 -2.65 -52.81
CA PRO A 110 -11.33 -3.29 -53.19
C PRO A 110 -11.31 -4.81 -52.94
N ILE A 111 -12.21 -5.29 -52.09
CA ILE A 111 -12.39 -6.71 -51.74
C ILE A 111 -13.88 -6.99 -51.57
N GLN A 112 -14.27 -8.27 -51.63
CA GLN A 112 -15.64 -8.69 -51.42
C GLN A 112 -16.12 -8.31 -50.01
N GLY A 113 -17.32 -7.73 -49.94
CA GLY A 113 -17.96 -7.29 -48.70
C GLY A 113 -17.54 -5.91 -48.20
N ALA A 114 -16.51 -5.29 -48.79
CA ALA A 114 -16.03 -3.98 -48.35
C ALA A 114 -16.74 -2.78 -48.99
N TYR A 115 -17.81 -2.99 -49.77
CA TYR A 115 -18.45 -1.98 -50.62
C TYR A 115 -19.71 -1.32 -50.04
N GLY A 116 -20.32 -1.88 -49.00
CA GLY A 116 -21.58 -1.39 -48.43
C GLY A 116 -21.40 -0.19 -47.47
N PRO A 117 -22.26 0.00 -46.46
CA PRO A 117 -22.12 1.14 -45.55
C PRO A 117 -20.87 1.02 -44.67
N LEU A 118 -20.24 2.17 -44.42
CA LEU A 118 -19.12 2.33 -43.50
C LEU A 118 -19.43 3.51 -42.58
N ILE A 119 -19.09 3.42 -41.29
CA ILE A 119 -19.24 4.53 -40.33
C ILE A 119 -18.16 4.47 -39.25
N SER A 120 -17.63 5.63 -38.86
CA SER A 120 -16.60 5.74 -37.83
C SER A 120 -17.21 5.96 -36.45
N ALA A 121 -18.15 6.90 -36.34
CA ALA A 121 -18.77 7.23 -35.06
C ALA A 121 -20.23 7.67 -35.21
N VAL A 122 -20.98 7.46 -34.14
CA VAL A 122 -22.37 7.87 -33.97
C VAL A 122 -22.47 8.62 -32.64
N SER A 123 -23.10 9.78 -32.65
CA SER A 123 -23.45 10.54 -31.46
C SER A 123 -24.91 10.95 -31.53
N ALA A 124 -25.61 10.92 -30.40
CA ALA A 124 -26.97 11.40 -30.29
C ALA A 124 -27.06 12.29 -29.05
N LYS A 125 -27.38 13.56 -29.26
CA LYS A 125 -27.48 14.56 -28.19
C LYS A 125 -28.95 14.97 -28.02
N PRO A 126 -29.51 14.92 -26.80
CA PRO A 126 -30.85 15.44 -26.56
C PRO A 126 -30.86 16.96 -26.73
N ASP A 127 -31.88 17.48 -27.41
CA ASP A 127 -32.13 18.91 -27.57
C ASP A 127 -32.85 19.51 -26.35
N PHE A 128 -33.01 18.71 -25.28
CA PHE A 128 -33.64 19.04 -24.01
C PHE A 128 -32.72 18.63 -22.85
N THR A 129 -33.09 19.02 -21.62
CA THR A 129 -32.39 18.57 -20.41
C THR A 129 -33.00 17.26 -19.95
N PRO A 130 -32.28 16.12 -20.00
CA PRO A 130 -32.83 14.84 -19.58
C PRO A 130 -33.18 14.86 -18.10
N THR A 131 -34.33 14.29 -17.76
CA THR A 131 -34.74 14.09 -16.36
C THR A 131 -33.99 12.92 -15.72
N VAL A 132 -33.52 11.98 -16.55
CA VAL A 132 -32.70 10.83 -16.14
C VAL A 132 -31.21 11.13 -16.31
N GLY A 133 -30.46 11.00 -15.23
CA GLY A 133 -29.01 11.20 -15.25
C GLY A 133 -28.29 10.00 -15.87
N ASN A 134 -27.48 10.22 -16.90
CA ASN A 134 -26.54 9.22 -17.45
C ASN A 134 -25.30 9.00 -16.57
N LYS A 135 -25.33 9.42 -15.29
CA LYS A 135 -24.22 9.16 -14.39
C LYS A 135 -24.22 7.66 -14.12
N PRO A 136 -23.18 6.91 -14.51
CA PRO A 136 -23.07 5.53 -14.08
C PRO A 136 -23.18 5.52 -12.55
N PRO A 137 -23.82 4.52 -11.94
CA PRO A 137 -23.89 4.43 -10.49
C PRO A 137 -22.47 4.60 -9.98
N SER A 138 -22.24 5.68 -9.22
CA SER A 138 -20.90 5.98 -8.75
C SER A 138 -20.47 4.76 -7.95
N LYS A 139 -19.50 4.01 -8.46
CA LYS A 139 -18.93 2.89 -7.72
C LYS A 139 -18.38 3.53 -6.45
N GLY A 140 -19.12 3.38 -5.35
CA GLY A 140 -18.68 3.85 -4.05
C GLY A 140 -17.30 3.28 -3.86
N LYS A 141 -16.29 4.14 -3.84
CA LYS A 141 -14.91 3.73 -3.58
C LYS A 141 -14.91 3.21 -2.16
N ASN A 142 -15.03 1.89 -2.02
CA ASN A 142 -14.98 1.20 -0.74
C ASN A 142 -13.54 1.36 -0.21
N MET A 143 -13.30 2.44 0.53
CA MET A 143 -11.99 2.78 1.12
C MET A 143 -11.60 1.83 2.27
N THR A 144 -12.35 0.75 2.48
CA THR A 144 -12.11 -0.28 3.49
C THR A 144 -10.67 -0.81 3.42
N GLY A 145 -10.15 -1.05 2.20
CA GLY A 145 -8.77 -1.52 2.02
C GLY A 145 -7.72 -0.50 2.48
N THR A 146 -7.94 0.78 2.22
CA THR A 146 -7.04 1.87 2.65
C THR A 146 -7.06 2.05 4.16
N ILE A 147 -8.25 1.98 4.79
CA ILE A 147 -8.41 2.13 6.24
C ILE A 147 -7.73 0.98 6.99
N VAL A 148 -7.92 -0.26 6.55
CA VAL A 148 -7.29 -1.45 7.17
C VAL A 148 -5.76 -1.37 7.07
N GLY A 149 -5.22 -0.93 5.93
CA GLY A 149 -3.78 -0.77 5.74
C GLY A 149 -3.13 0.23 6.71
N VAL A 150 -3.77 1.39 6.92
CA VAL A 150 -3.25 2.43 7.83
C VAL A 150 -3.27 1.96 9.28
N VAL A 151 -4.35 1.31 9.72
CA VAL A 151 -4.48 0.83 11.11
C VAL A 151 -3.43 -0.23 11.45
N VAL A 152 -3.20 -1.19 10.54
CA VAL A 152 -2.18 -2.23 10.74
C VAL A 152 -0.77 -1.61 10.77
N GLY A 153 -0.48 -0.66 9.88
CA GLY A 153 0.80 0.04 9.86
C GLY A 153 1.12 0.81 11.15
N LEU A 154 0.13 1.55 11.67
CA LEU A 154 0.29 2.30 12.92
C LEU A 154 0.45 1.37 14.14
N ALA A 155 -0.27 0.25 14.18
CA ALA A 155 -0.14 -0.73 15.25
C ALA A 155 1.29 -1.31 15.31
N LEU A 156 1.85 -1.72 14.17
CA LEU A 156 3.22 -2.26 14.11
C LEU A 156 4.28 -1.23 14.50
N LEU A 157 4.14 0.02 14.05
CA LEU A 157 5.05 1.11 14.43
C LEU A 157 5.02 1.38 15.95
N SER A 158 3.83 1.37 16.56
CA SER A 158 3.69 1.60 18.00
C SER A 158 4.34 0.48 18.83
N ILE A 159 4.21 -0.79 18.42
CA ILE A 159 4.87 -1.93 19.06
C ILE A 159 6.38 -1.81 18.94
N PHE A 160 6.90 -1.49 17.75
CA PHE A 160 8.34 -1.33 17.52
C PHE A 160 8.93 -0.21 18.39
N ALA A 161 8.27 0.94 18.44
CA ALA A 161 8.67 2.05 19.31
C ALA A 161 8.67 1.63 20.80
N GLY A 162 7.65 0.88 21.25
CA GLY A 162 7.58 0.35 22.60
C GLY A 162 8.76 -0.56 22.96
N VAL A 163 9.16 -1.46 22.05
CA VAL A 163 10.32 -2.36 22.24
C VAL A 163 11.62 -1.57 22.32
N VAL A 164 11.83 -0.60 21.43
CA VAL A 164 13.02 0.26 21.45
C VAL A 164 13.11 1.04 22.77
N ILE A 165 12.01 1.64 23.22
CA ILE A 165 11.95 2.35 24.50
C ILE A 165 12.25 1.40 25.67
N PHE A 166 11.72 0.18 25.66
CA PHE A 166 11.99 -0.81 26.70
C PHE A 166 13.49 -1.19 26.77
N ILE A 167 14.13 -1.40 25.62
CA ILE A 167 15.57 -1.71 25.56
C ILE A 167 16.39 -0.54 26.11
N ILE A 168 16.07 0.70 25.73
CA ILE A 168 16.76 1.90 26.22
C ILE A 168 16.60 2.03 27.74
N ARG A 169 15.40 1.86 28.29
CA ARG A 169 15.16 1.92 29.74
C ARG A 169 15.91 0.84 30.50
N LYS A 170 15.99 -0.39 29.96
CA LYS A 170 16.73 -1.50 30.58
C LYS A 170 18.24 -1.22 30.59
N ARG A 171 18.80 -0.67 29.50
CA ARG A 171 20.21 -0.30 29.42
C ARG A 171 20.56 0.86 30.37
N ARG A 172 19.74 1.91 30.41
CA ARG A 172 19.96 3.05 31.30
C ARG A 172 19.99 2.65 32.77
N LYS A 173 19.09 1.74 33.19
CA LYS A 173 19.07 1.24 34.57
C LYS A 173 20.36 0.51 34.97
N ARG A 174 20.92 -0.33 34.09
CA ARG A 174 22.20 -1.02 34.36
C ARG A 174 23.36 -0.05 34.54
N TYR A 175 23.45 0.99 33.71
CA TYR A 175 24.51 1.99 33.78
C TYR A 175 24.55 2.73 35.14
N THR A 176 23.39 3.13 35.67
CA THR A 176 23.30 3.81 36.97
C THR A 176 23.74 2.93 38.15
N ASP A 177 23.36 1.64 38.15
CA ASP A 177 23.72 0.72 39.25
C ASP A 177 25.26 0.55 39.33
N ASP A 178 25.96 0.56 38.18
CA ASP A 178 27.41 0.37 38.12
C ASP A 178 28.19 1.65 38.52
N GLU A 179 27.69 2.84 38.17
CA GLU A 179 28.31 4.12 38.59
C GLU A 179 28.23 4.37 40.10
N GLU A 180 27.10 4.03 40.74
CA GLU A 180 26.93 4.24 42.18
C GLU A 180 27.94 3.45 43.02
N ILE A 181 28.33 2.24 42.58
CA ILE A 181 29.35 1.42 43.25
C ILE A 181 30.76 1.98 43.02
N LEU A 182 31.04 2.52 41.83
CA LEU A 182 32.37 3.04 41.47
C LEU A 182 32.71 4.37 42.17
N ASN A 183 31.69 5.15 42.54
CA ASN A 183 31.81 6.50 43.11
C ASN A 183 31.90 6.55 44.65
N MET A 184 32.15 5.42 45.33
CA MET A 184 32.32 5.40 46.79
C MET A 184 33.71 5.92 47.22
N ASP A 185 33.74 6.87 48.18
CA ASP A 185 34.97 7.52 48.68
C ASP A 185 35.94 6.56 49.40
N VAL A 186 35.43 5.47 49.96
CA VAL A 186 36.21 4.37 50.56
C VAL A 186 35.98 3.12 49.73
N LYS A 187 36.99 2.67 48.99
CA LYS A 187 36.90 1.48 48.14
C LYS A 187 37.30 0.23 48.93
N PRO A 188 36.35 -0.63 49.37
CA PRO A 188 36.70 -1.92 49.95
C PRO A 188 37.39 -2.81 48.90
N TYR A 189 38.14 -3.82 49.34
CA TYR A 189 38.81 -4.73 48.41
C TYR A 189 37.78 -5.54 47.61
N THR A 190 37.94 -5.64 46.29
CA THR A 190 37.03 -6.44 45.46
C THR A 190 37.54 -7.88 45.38
N PHE A 191 36.72 -8.82 45.84
CA PHE A 191 36.97 -10.26 45.68
C PHE A 191 36.17 -10.82 44.51
N THR A 192 36.74 -11.80 43.83
CA THR A 192 36.01 -12.65 42.88
C THR A 192 35.16 -13.67 43.63
N TYR A 193 34.11 -14.18 42.98
CA TYR A 193 33.27 -15.20 43.61
C TYR A 193 34.06 -16.47 43.90
N SER A 194 34.98 -16.85 43.01
CA SER A 194 35.83 -18.04 43.15
C SER A 194 36.78 -17.94 44.36
N GLU A 195 37.31 -16.76 44.67
CA GLU A 195 38.15 -16.54 45.85
C GLU A 195 37.37 -16.76 47.15
N LEU A 196 36.18 -16.17 47.28
CA LEU A 196 35.36 -16.33 48.48
C LEU A 196 34.76 -17.74 48.60
N LYS A 197 34.39 -18.34 47.47
CA LYS A 197 33.98 -19.74 47.38
C LYS A 197 35.08 -20.68 47.89
N SER A 198 36.32 -20.47 47.44
CA SER A 198 37.46 -21.28 47.88
C SER A 198 37.78 -21.04 49.35
N ALA A 199 37.76 -19.77 49.80
CA ALA A 199 38.03 -19.40 51.18
C ALA A 199 37.06 -20.05 52.18
N THR A 200 35.81 -20.29 51.76
CA THR A 200 34.74 -20.88 52.58
C THR A 200 34.56 -22.38 52.37
N GLN A 201 35.43 -23.02 51.57
CA GLN A 201 35.31 -24.43 51.17
C GLN A 201 33.96 -24.75 50.50
N ASP A 202 33.59 -23.94 49.50
CA ASP A 202 32.30 -24.01 48.82
C ASP A 202 31.11 -23.79 49.78
N PHE A 203 31.23 -22.81 50.69
CA PHE A 203 30.20 -22.49 51.68
C PHE A 203 29.75 -23.70 52.49
N ASP A 204 30.72 -24.50 52.95
CA ASP A 204 30.47 -25.73 53.69
C ASP A 204 29.58 -25.45 54.93
N PRO A 205 28.47 -26.20 55.13
CA PRO A 205 27.59 -26.01 56.28
C PRO A 205 28.30 -26.11 57.64
N SER A 206 29.40 -26.87 57.75
CA SER A 206 30.21 -26.96 58.97
C SER A 206 30.93 -25.66 59.32
N ASN A 207 31.18 -24.79 58.33
CA ASN A 207 31.78 -23.48 58.51
C ASN A 207 30.74 -22.37 58.78
N LYS A 208 29.45 -22.70 58.88
CA LYS A 208 28.40 -21.69 59.10
C LYS A 208 28.50 -21.11 60.51
N LEU A 209 28.72 -19.79 60.59
CA LEU A 209 28.79 -19.02 61.83
C LEU A 209 27.40 -18.63 62.34
N GLY A 210 26.44 -18.44 61.43
CA GLY A 210 25.07 -18.07 61.77
C GLY A 210 24.24 -17.73 60.54
N GLU A 211 22.96 -17.45 60.73
CA GLU A 211 22.04 -16.98 59.68
C GLU A 211 21.02 -16.03 60.28
N GLY A 212 20.70 -14.97 59.53
CA GLY A 212 19.63 -14.03 59.86
C GLY A 212 18.83 -13.67 58.62
N GLY A 213 17.95 -12.66 58.72
CA GLY A 213 17.10 -12.22 57.61
C GLY A 213 17.83 -11.73 56.36
N PHE A 214 19.15 -11.58 56.42
CA PHE A 214 20.01 -11.14 55.33
C PHE A 214 20.90 -12.26 54.76
N GLY A 215 20.66 -13.51 55.17
CA GLY A 215 21.35 -14.70 54.68
C GLY A 215 22.39 -15.28 55.65
N PRO A 216 22.98 -16.43 55.27
CA PRO A 216 23.95 -17.15 56.09
C PRO A 216 25.33 -16.48 56.07
N VAL A 217 26.04 -16.59 57.18
CA VAL A 217 27.42 -16.15 57.36
C VAL A 217 28.31 -17.38 57.56
N TYR A 218 29.37 -17.48 56.77
CA TYR A 218 30.33 -18.58 56.81
C TYR A 218 31.69 -18.11 57.28
N LYS A 219 32.39 -18.97 58.01
CA LYS A 219 33.81 -18.81 58.30
C LYS A 219 34.59 -19.14 57.03
N GLY A 220 35.55 -18.28 56.69
CA GLY A 220 36.48 -18.53 55.60
C GLY A 220 37.91 -18.20 56.00
N LYS A 221 38.86 -18.70 55.21
CA LYS A 221 40.28 -18.37 55.33
C LYS A 221 40.81 -17.93 53.96
N LEU A 222 41.25 -16.68 53.86
CA LEU A 222 41.82 -16.12 52.63
C LEU A 222 43.17 -16.78 52.32
N ASN A 223 43.64 -16.60 51.09
CA ASN A 223 44.92 -17.19 50.61
C ASN A 223 46.14 -16.74 51.43
N ASP A 224 46.09 -15.57 52.05
CA ASP A 224 47.13 -15.05 52.93
C ASP A 224 47.02 -15.53 54.39
N GLY A 225 46.07 -16.42 54.66
CA GLY A 225 45.87 -17.05 55.96
C GLY A 225 44.96 -16.28 56.92
N ARG A 226 44.45 -15.10 56.55
CA ARG A 226 43.52 -14.34 57.39
C ARG A 226 42.16 -15.02 57.47
N GLU A 227 41.62 -15.11 58.68
CA GLU A 227 40.26 -15.59 58.90
C GLU A 227 39.25 -14.45 58.63
N VAL A 228 38.18 -14.78 57.90
CA VAL A 228 37.12 -13.85 57.52
C VAL A 228 35.75 -14.46 57.77
N ALA A 229 34.76 -13.60 57.98
CA ALA A 229 33.35 -13.99 57.92
C ALA A 229 32.78 -13.53 56.57
N VAL A 230 32.30 -14.47 55.77
CA VAL A 230 31.72 -14.22 54.44
C VAL A 230 30.20 -14.33 54.55
N LYS A 231 29.51 -13.22 54.32
CA LYS A 231 28.05 -13.17 54.38
C LYS A 231 27.49 -13.40 52.97
N LEU A 232 26.76 -14.49 52.79
CA LEU A 232 26.05 -14.75 51.54
C LEU A 232 24.72 -14.00 51.58
N LEU A 233 24.57 -12.99 50.74
CA LEU A 233 23.33 -12.24 50.68
C LEU A 233 22.28 -13.02 49.90
N SER A 234 21.10 -13.21 50.52
CA SER A 234 19.98 -13.87 49.86
C SER A 234 19.56 -13.07 48.62
N VAL A 235 19.78 -13.62 47.43
CA VAL A 235 19.52 -12.97 46.14
C VAL A 235 18.02 -13.05 45.81
N GLY A 236 17.20 -12.42 46.65
CA GLY A 236 15.78 -12.26 46.44
C GLY A 236 15.44 -10.86 45.92
N SER A 237 15.33 -10.69 44.60
CA SER A 237 14.75 -9.52 43.88
C SER A 237 15.63 -8.28 43.62
N ARG A 238 15.11 -7.39 42.75
CA ARG A 238 15.62 -6.03 42.45
C ARG A 238 15.84 -5.16 43.70
N GLN A 239 15.18 -5.49 44.81
CA GLN A 239 15.29 -4.78 46.08
C GLN A 239 16.59 -5.13 46.84
N GLY A 240 17.09 -6.37 46.69
CA GLY A 240 18.36 -6.81 47.29
C GLY A 240 19.58 -6.10 46.71
N LYS A 241 19.48 -5.57 45.47
CA LYS A 241 20.59 -4.84 44.85
C LYS A 241 20.89 -3.52 45.54
N GLY A 242 19.86 -2.71 45.79
CA GLY A 242 20.00 -1.45 46.51
C GLY A 242 20.34 -1.65 47.99
N GLN A 243 19.81 -2.71 48.61
CA GLN A 243 20.15 -3.07 49.99
C GLN A 243 21.63 -3.46 50.15
N PHE A 244 22.19 -4.22 49.19
CA PHE A 244 23.62 -4.54 49.17
C PHE A 244 24.49 -3.28 49.16
N VAL A 245 24.22 -2.37 48.21
CA VAL A 245 24.99 -1.12 48.09
C VAL A 245 24.85 -0.29 49.38
N ALA A 246 23.63 -0.14 49.91
CA ALA A 246 23.40 0.60 51.15
C ALA A 246 24.16 0.00 52.36
N GLU A 247 24.23 -1.33 52.48
CA GLU A 247 24.95 -2.01 53.56
C GLU A 247 26.47 -1.83 53.42
N ILE A 248 27.02 -1.96 52.20
CA ILE A 248 28.44 -1.71 51.92
C ILE A 248 28.79 -0.25 52.24
N VAL A 249 27.98 0.72 51.81
CA VAL A 249 28.15 2.14 52.12
C VAL A 249 28.14 2.36 53.63
N ALA A 250 27.13 1.84 54.34
CA ALA A 250 26.98 2.06 55.78
C ALA A 250 28.15 1.48 56.60
N ILE A 251 28.59 0.25 56.32
CA ILE A 251 29.69 -0.38 57.07
C ILE A 251 31.04 0.24 56.67
N SER A 252 31.22 0.63 55.41
CA SER A 252 32.45 1.31 54.96
C SER A 252 32.65 2.69 55.60
N ALA A 253 31.55 3.40 55.91
CA ALA A 253 31.59 4.72 56.52
C ALA A 253 31.79 4.72 58.05
N VAL A 254 31.56 3.59 58.74
CA VAL A 254 31.62 3.51 60.21
C VAL A 254 32.81 2.69 60.67
N GLN A 255 33.82 3.35 61.24
CA GLN A 255 34.98 2.69 61.86
C GLN A 255 34.99 2.90 63.37
N HIS A 256 34.70 1.84 64.14
CA HIS A 256 34.70 1.88 65.60
C HIS A 256 35.31 0.61 66.19
N ARG A 257 36.01 0.72 67.33
CA ARG A 257 36.72 -0.39 68.00
C ARG A 257 35.85 -1.60 68.38
N ASN A 258 34.54 -1.39 68.53
CA ASN A 258 33.58 -2.43 68.91
C ASN A 258 32.69 -2.89 67.73
N LEU A 259 32.99 -2.48 66.50
CA LEU A 259 32.26 -2.88 65.29
C LEU A 259 33.18 -3.65 64.35
N VAL A 260 32.62 -4.65 63.67
CA VAL A 260 33.34 -5.42 62.65
C VAL A 260 33.65 -4.53 61.45
N LYS A 261 34.87 -4.62 60.94
CA LYS A 261 35.32 -3.85 59.78
C LYS A 261 35.00 -4.62 58.50
N LEU A 262 34.36 -3.98 57.53
CA LEU A 262 34.23 -4.52 56.18
C LEU A 262 35.62 -4.56 55.52
N TYR A 263 36.03 -5.76 55.10
CA TYR A 263 37.32 -5.95 54.45
C TYR A 263 37.24 -5.81 52.92
N GLY A 264 36.21 -6.40 52.34
CA GLY A 264 35.99 -6.43 50.90
C GLY A 264 34.58 -6.89 50.57
N CYS A 265 34.25 -6.91 49.28
CA CYS A 265 32.98 -7.42 48.78
C CYS A 265 33.15 -8.09 47.41
N CYS A 266 32.19 -8.92 47.03
CA CYS A 266 32.05 -9.48 45.69
C CYS A 266 30.75 -8.99 45.07
N TYR A 267 30.79 -8.55 43.82
CA TYR A 267 29.63 -8.11 43.03
C TYR A 267 29.61 -8.73 41.63
N GLU A 268 30.15 -9.94 41.49
CA GLU A 268 30.30 -10.64 40.22
C GLU A 268 28.97 -11.25 39.74
N GLY A 269 28.43 -10.73 38.63
CA GLY A 269 27.19 -11.21 38.04
C GLY A 269 25.99 -11.03 38.98
N ASP A 270 25.36 -12.14 39.37
CA ASP A 270 24.29 -12.16 40.38
C ASP A 270 24.80 -12.58 41.78
N HIS A 271 26.09 -12.85 41.95
CA HIS A 271 26.70 -13.22 43.23
C HIS A 271 27.10 -11.95 44.00
N ARG A 272 26.57 -11.81 45.21
CA ARG A 272 26.83 -10.66 46.11
C ARG A 272 27.22 -11.17 47.49
N LEU A 273 28.45 -10.89 47.89
CA LEU A 273 29.10 -11.40 49.12
C LEU A 273 29.87 -10.28 49.83
#